data_AF-A0A1B7WKI9-F1
#
_entry.id   AF-A0A1B7WKI9-F1
#
_cell.length_a   1.000
_cell.length_b   1.000
_cell.length_c   1.000
_cell.angle_alpha   90.00
_cell.angle_beta   90.00
_cell.angle_gamma   90.00
#
_symmetry.space_group_name_H-M   'P 1'
#
loop_
_entity.id
_entity.type
_entity.pdbx_description
1 polymer ?
#
loop_
_entity_poly.entity_id
_entity_poly.type
_entity_poly.pdbx_seq_one_letter_code
_entity_poly.pdbx_strand_id
1 'polypeptide(L)'
;TLIKEEKEEVMQIVTSWMEEGIEKGIEREKNLILRLINRKFGQIDLELATKIRILNIEIIEALGEAIFDLETEKDLQNWLDNL
;
A
#
# COMPACT_ATOMS: atom_id res chain seq x y z
N THR A 1 -0.10 37.07 -19.72
CA THR A 1 -0.37 36.60 -21.10
C THR A 1 -1.10 35.28 -20.97
N LEU A 2 -2.19 35.06 -21.71
CA LEU A 2 -3.03 33.84 -21.68
C LEU A 2 -2.21 32.52 -21.65
N ILE A 3 -1.05 32.50 -22.30
CA ILE A 3 -0.09 31.39 -22.33
C ILE A 3 0.43 30.95 -20.95
N LYS A 4 0.50 31.84 -19.95
CA LYS A 4 0.94 31.49 -18.58
C LYS A 4 -0.17 30.77 -17.82
N GLU A 5 -1.41 31.23 -17.98
CA GLU A 5 -2.59 30.66 -17.31
C GLU A 5 -2.90 29.26 -17.85
N GLU A 6 -2.85 29.07 -19.18
CA GLU A 6 -3.00 27.75 -19.81
C GLU A 6 -1.93 26.74 -19.33
N LYS A 7 -0.69 27.19 -19.13
CA LYS A 7 0.39 26.34 -18.59
C LYS A 7 0.16 25.95 -17.14
N GLU A 8 -0.34 26.86 -16.32
CA GLU A 8 -0.66 26.59 -14.91
C GLU A 8 -1.83 25.60 -14.79
N GLU A 9 -2.87 25.75 -15.61
CA GLU A 9 -4.01 24.83 -15.67
C GLU A 9 -3.57 23.42 -16.10
N VAL A 10 -2.77 23.31 -17.16
CA VAL A 10 -2.21 22.02 -17.59
C VAL A 10 -1.35 21.39 -16.48
N MET A 11 -0.54 22.19 -15.79
CA MET A 11 0.28 21.70 -14.68
C MET A 11 -0.58 21.14 -13.54
N GLN A 12 -1.67 21.83 -13.16
CA GLN A 12 -2.59 21.34 -12.13
C GLN A 12 -3.24 20.02 -12.52
N ILE A 13 -3.70 19.90 -13.76
CA ILE A 13 -4.33 18.67 -14.27
C ILE A 13 -3.33 17.51 -14.23
N VAL A 14 -2.12 17.71 -14.77
CA VAL A 14 -1.10 16.65 -14.83
C VAL A 14 -0.70 16.20 -13.42
N THR A 15 -0.49 17.14 -12.49
CA THR A 15 -0.17 16.81 -11.10
C THR A 15 -1.31 16.02 -10.43
N SER A 16 -2.56 16.46 -10.59
CA SER A 16 -3.71 15.80 -9.95
C SER A 16 -3.89 14.35 -10.40
N TRP A 17 -3.81 14.07 -11.71
CA TRP A 17 -3.94 12.68 -12.21
C TRP A 17 -2.74 11.82 -11.84
N MET A 18 -1.55 12.40 -11.73
CA MET A 18 -0.35 11.69 -11.27
C MET A 18 -0.49 11.29 -9.80
N GLU A 19 -0.93 12.20 -8.94
CA GLU A 19 -1.20 11.94 -7.53
C GLU A 19 -2.28 10.86 -7.35
N GLU A 20 -3.41 10.97 -8.08
CA GLU A 20 -4.49 9.97 -8.05
C GLU A 20 -4.00 8.59 -8.53
N GLY A 21 -3.15 8.56 -9.55
CA GLY A 21 -2.56 7.31 -10.06
C GLY A 21 -1.66 6.63 -9.02
N ILE A 22 -0.84 7.41 -8.31
CA ILE A 22 0.03 6.93 -7.24
C ILE A 22 -0.81 6.40 -6.07
N GLU A 23 -1.80 7.16 -5.62
CA GLU A 23 -2.67 6.75 -4.50
C GLU A 23 -3.44 5.45 -4.82
N LYS A 24 -4.01 5.35 -6.03
CA LYS A 24 -4.65 4.11 -6.49
C LYS A 24 -3.67 2.94 -6.59
N GLY A 25 -2.42 3.19 -7.01
CA GLY A 25 -1.38 2.17 -7.04
C GLY A 25 -1.10 1.61 -5.64
N ILE A 26 -0.84 2.50 -4.68
CA ILE A 26 -0.58 2.16 -3.28
C ILE A 26 -1.76 1.38 -2.67
N GLU A 27 -3.00 1.83 -2.91
CA GLU A 27 -4.17 1.15 -2.36
C GLU A 27 -4.35 -0.26 -2.95
N ARG A 28 -4.13 -0.43 -4.26
CA ARG A 28 -4.22 -1.73 -4.93
C ARG A 28 -3.18 -2.71 -4.40
N GLU A 29 -1.98 -2.23 -4.11
CA GLU A 29 -0.91 -3.05 -3.58
C GLU A 29 -1.17 -3.49 -2.13
N LYS A 30 -1.59 -2.56 -1.26
CA LYS A 30 -2.05 -2.89 0.10
C LYS A 30 -3.15 -3.95 0.11
N ASN A 31 -4.13 -3.79 -0.78
CA ASN A 31 -5.22 -4.77 -0.94
C ASN A 31 -4.72 -6.12 -1.48
N LEU A 32 -3.68 -6.15 -2.33
CA LEU A 32 -3.06 -7.39 -2.76
C LEU A 32 -2.39 -8.11 -1.59
N ILE A 33 -1.56 -7.41 -0.81
CA ILE A 33 -0.89 -7.99 0.36
C ILE A 33 -1.89 -8.54 1.37
N LEU A 34 -2.95 -7.80 1.69
CA LEU A 34 -4.01 -8.30 2.56
C LEU A 34 -4.68 -9.58 2.03
N ARG A 35 -4.90 -9.70 0.72
CA ARG A 35 -5.45 -10.93 0.14
C ARG A 35 -4.46 -12.09 0.22
N LEU A 36 -3.17 -11.84 0.02
CA LEU A 36 -2.15 -12.89 0.13
C LEU A 36 -2.01 -13.38 1.57
N ILE A 37 -2.01 -12.47 2.54
CA ILE A 37 -2.00 -12.77 3.98
C ILE A 37 -3.23 -13.60 4.35
N ASN A 38 -4.42 -13.16 3.95
CA ASN A 38 -5.65 -13.91 4.21
C ASN A 38 -5.67 -15.29 3.54
N ARG A 39 -5.06 -15.41 2.36
CA ARG A 39 -4.93 -16.68 1.65
C ARG A 39 -3.97 -17.64 2.35
N LYS A 40 -2.92 -17.13 3.00
CA LYS A 40 -1.89 -17.94 3.65
C LYS A 40 -2.28 -18.34 5.08
N PHE A 41 -2.76 -17.39 5.88
CA PHE A 41 -3.03 -17.61 7.31
C PHE A 41 -4.51 -17.79 7.65
N GLY A 42 -5.41 -17.65 6.66
CA GLY A 42 -6.84 -17.54 6.91
C GLY A 42 -7.25 -16.11 7.22
N GLN A 43 -8.51 -15.90 7.58
CA GLN A 43 -9.03 -14.56 7.82
C GLN A 43 -8.37 -13.94 9.06
N ILE A 44 -7.52 -12.93 8.83
CA ILE A 44 -6.93 -12.14 9.91
C ILE A 44 -7.96 -11.21 10.54
N ASP A 45 -7.73 -10.80 11.79
CA ASP A 45 -8.60 -9.86 12.47
C ASP A 45 -8.51 -8.43 11.88
N LEU A 46 -9.47 -7.59 12.29
CA LEU A 46 -9.60 -6.23 11.80
C LEU A 46 -8.45 -5.32 12.26
N GLU A 47 -7.87 -5.58 13.43
CA GLU A 47 -6.79 -4.78 14.00
C GLU A 47 -5.51 -4.96 13.18
N LEU A 48 -5.14 -6.21 12.90
CA LEU A 48 -4.01 -6.58 12.07
C LEU A 48 -4.19 -6.06 10.63
N ALA A 49 -5.39 -6.20 10.06
CA ALA A 49 -5.69 -5.65 8.74
C ALA A 49 -5.54 -4.12 8.70
N THR A 50 -5.96 -3.42 9.76
CA THR A 50 -5.83 -1.96 9.87
C THR A 50 -4.36 -1.55 10.01
N LYS A 51 -3.58 -2.27 10.82
CA LYS A 51 -2.13 -2.05 10.98
C LYS A 51 -1.43 -2.14 9.62
N ILE A 52 -1.76 -3.16 8.81
CA ILE A 52 -1.18 -3.32 7.47
C ILE A 52 -1.60 -2.17 6.53
N ARG A 53 -2.86 -1.72 6.56
CA ARG A 53 -3.34 -0.64 5.68
C ARG A 53 -2.64 0.70 5.90
N ILE A 54 -2.16 0.98 7.10
CA ILE A 54 -1.50 2.25 7.42
C ILE A 54 0.01 2.23 7.16
N LEU A 55 0.60 1.09 6.81
CA LEU A 55 2.03 1.00 6.46
C LEU A 55 2.35 1.86 5.23
N ASN A 56 3.59 2.36 5.17
CA ASN A 56 4.10 2.99 3.95
C ASN A 56 4.28 1.94 2.84
N ILE A 57 4.51 2.41 1.61
CA ILE A 57 4.56 1.50 0.45
C ILE A 57 5.81 0.61 0.50
N GLU A 58 6.93 1.11 0.99
CA GLU A 58 8.19 0.39 1.07
C GLU A 58 8.09 -0.84 2.01
N ILE A 59 7.39 -0.69 3.14
CA ILE A 59 7.14 -1.79 4.07
C ILE A 59 6.13 -2.78 3.46
N ILE A 60 5.16 -2.31 2.69
CA ILE A 60 4.18 -3.18 2.00
C ILE A 60 4.88 -4.05 0.95
N GLU A 61 5.79 -3.48 0.17
CA GLU A 61 6.64 -4.21 -0.78
C GLU A 61 7.49 -5.25 -0.05
N ALA A 62 8.17 -4.86 1.04
CA ALA A 62 8.98 -5.77 1.85
C ALA A 62 8.15 -6.90 2.47
N LEU A 63 6.93 -6.61 2.92
CA LEU A 63 6.00 -7.62 3.43
C LEU A 63 5.58 -8.61 2.34
N GLY A 64 5.48 -8.15 1.09
CA GLY A 64 5.20 -9.00 -0.07
C GLY A 64 6.30 -10.03 -0.34
N GLU A 65 7.56 -9.71 -0.07
CA GLU A 65 8.67 -10.66 -0.14
C GLU A 65 8.71 -11.57 1.08
N ALA A 66 8.63 -10.98 2.29
CA ALA A 66 8.70 -11.71 3.55
C ALA A 66 7.57 -12.75 3.70
N ILE A 67 6.42 -12.55 3.04
CA ILE A 67 5.27 -13.46 3.13
C ILE A 67 5.62 -14.90 2.79
N PHE A 68 6.63 -15.14 1.94
CA PHE A 68 7.05 -16.49 1.57
C PHE A 68 7.78 -17.22 2.70
N ASP A 69 8.47 -16.47 3.57
CA ASP A 69 9.25 -16.99 4.70
C ASP A 69 8.44 -17.12 6.00
N LEU A 70 7.31 -16.41 6.11
CA LEU A 70 6.42 -16.50 7.29
C LEU A 70 5.66 -17.83 7.31
N GLU A 71 5.67 -18.56 8.42
CA GLU A 71 4.95 -19.84 8.53
C GLU A 71 3.60 -19.71 9.23
N THR A 72 3.49 -18.79 10.17
CA THR A 72 2.31 -18.60 11.03
C THR A 72 1.88 -17.13 11.10
N GLU A 73 0.63 -16.91 11.53
CA GLU A 73 0.16 -15.56 11.85
C GLU A 73 1.01 -14.90 12.96
N LYS A 74 1.56 -15.71 13.88
CA LYS A 74 2.44 -15.18 14.93
C LYS A 74 3.76 -14.65 14.35
N ASP A 75 4.29 -15.27 13.30
CA ASP A 75 5.47 -14.76 12.60
C ASP A 75 5.17 -13.41 11.93
N LEU A 76 3.98 -13.28 11.31
CA LEU A 76 3.53 -12.01 10.75
C LEU A 76 3.44 -10.92 11.82
N GLN A 77 2.82 -11.21 12.96
CA GLN A 77 2.74 -10.25 14.07
C GLN A 77 4.14 -9.85 14.55
N ASN A 78 5.04 -10.83 14.75
CA ASN A 78 6.42 -10.56 15.16
C ASN A 78 7.18 -9.73 14.11
N TRP A 79 6.99 -10.01 12.82
CA TRP A 79 7.60 -9.23 11.74
C TRP A 79 7.13 -7.77 11.79
N LEU A 80 5.82 -7.55 11.95
CA LEU A 80 5.22 -6.22 12.06
C LEU A 80 5.58 -5.48 13.36
N ASP A 81 5.97 -6.18 14.41
CA ASP A 81 6.40 -5.59 15.69
C ASP A 81 7.90 -5.23 15.70
N ASN A 82 8.67 -5.76 14.75
CA ASN A 82 10.10 -5.46 14.55
C ASN A 82 10.36 -4.41 13.46
N LEU A 83 9.30 -3.77 12.95
CA LEU A 83 9.37 -2.66 11.99
C LEU A 83 9.92 -1.37 12.62
#